data_AF-A0A936X4X8-F1
#
_entry.id   AF-A0A936X4X8-F1
#
_cell.length_a   1.000
_cell.length_b   1.000
_cell.length_c   1.000
_cell.angle_alpha   90.00
_cell.angle_beta   90.00
_cell.angle_gamma   90.00
#
_symmetry.space_group_name_H-M   'P 1'
#
loop_
_entity.id
_entity.type
_entity.pdbx_description
1 polymer ?
#
loop_
_entity_poly.entity_id
_entity_poly.type
_entity_poly.pdbx_seq_one_letter_code
_entity_poly.pdbx_strand_id
1 'polypeptide(L)'
;MKKQLFTYLLLLQVSLLSMSPCKAQNNLPPEWSKGVVWYQIFPERFSNGDPSNDPKVSDQSGAYPFDDKSPFQIHPWTSDWYQLQPYEQKNGKDIYFNLQRRRYGGDLQGIVNKLDYIQSMGVNAIYLTPIFWSPSSHKYDALCYHHVDPTFGSDPLGDVEMMKKENPLKPETWVWTKADLLALKLIKEVHKRKMYIIFDGVFNHLGVKNFAFPGCS
;
A
#
# COMPACT_ATOMS: atom_id res chain seq x y z
N MET A 1 25.18 -54.03 -41.13
CA MET A 1 25.66 -53.54 -39.82
C MET A 1 26.10 -52.08 -39.80
N LYS A 2 26.88 -51.56 -40.76
CA LYS A 2 27.39 -50.15 -40.72
C LYS A 2 26.32 -49.05 -40.87
N LYS A 3 25.23 -49.26 -41.63
CA LYS A 3 24.17 -48.25 -41.82
C LYS A 3 23.28 -48.04 -40.59
N GLN A 4 22.94 -49.10 -39.85
CA GLN A 4 22.16 -48.98 -38.60
C GLN A 4 22.94 -48.21 -37.54
N LEU A 5 24.25 -48.44 -37.42
CA LEU A 5 25.10 -47.73 -36.45
C LEU A 5 25.13 -46.21 -36.69
N PHE A 6 25.08 -45.77 -37.96
CA PHE A 6 25.06 -44.36 -38.34
C PHE A 6 23.72 -43.68 -38.03
N THR A 7 22.60 -44.40 -38.21
CA THR A 7 21.26 -43.90 -37.86
C THR A 7 21.08 -43.75 -36.35
N TYR A 8 21.63 -44.68 -35.55
CA TYR A 8 21.62 -44.57 -34.09
C TYR A 8 22.53 -43.42 -33.59
N LEU A 9 23.68 -43.17 -34.23
CA LEU A 9 24.54 -42.03 -33.88
C LEU A 9 23.88 -40.67 -34.16
N LEU A 10 23.15 -40.56 -35.29
CA LEU A 10 22.46 -39.33 -35.67
C LEU A 10 21.25 -39.06 -34.76
N LEU A 11 20.51 -40.10 -34.37
CA LEU A 11 19.41 -39.98 -33.40
C LEU A 11 19.90 -39.62 -31.98
N LEU A 12 21.08 -40.09 -31.58
CA LEU A 12 21.72 -39.71 -30.30
C LEU A 12 22.16 -38.23 -30.30
N GLN A 13 22.65 -37.71 -31.43
CA GLN A 13 23.05 -36.30 -31.54
C GLN A 13 21.85 -35.34 -31.55
N VAL A 14 20.72 -35.71 -32.16
CA VAL A 14 19.50 -34.88 -32.16
C VAL A 14 18.83 -34.86 -30.77
N SER A 15 18.93 -35.95 -29.99
CA SER A 15 18.37 -36.02 -28.63
C SER A 15 19.20 -35.27 -27.57
N LEU A 16 20.48 -34.99 -27.84
CA LEU A 16 21.33 -34.14 -27.00
C LEU A 16 21.09 -32.63 -27.22
N LEU A 17 20.49 -32.23 -28.34
CA LEU A 17 20.22 -30.83 -28.68
C LEU A 17 18.86 -30.31 -28.15
N SER A 18 18.01 -31.17 -27.61
CA SER A 18 16.71 -30.81 -27.03
C SER A 18 16.73 -30.50 -25.53
N MET A 19 17.90 -30.57 -24.88
CA MET A 19 18.02 -30.08 -23.50
C MET A 19 18.10 -28.55 -23.52
N SER A 20 16.94 -27.90 -23.57
CA SER A 20 16.86 -26.50 -23.11
C SER A 20 17.46 -26.48 -21.71
N PRO A 21 18.53 -25.70 -21.44
CA PRO A 21 19.01 -25.57 -20.09
C PRO A 21 17.84 -25.06 -19.27
N CYS A 22 17.37 -25.88 -18.33
CA CYS A 22 16.51 -25.42 -17.27
C CYS A 22 17.30 -24.28 -16.62
N LYS A 23 16.93 -23.03 -16.92
CA LYS A 23 17.52 -21.89 -16.23
C LYS A 23 17.14 -22.10 -14.77
N ALA A 24 18.10 -22.57 -13.98
CA ALA A 24 17.98 -22.52 -12.54
C ALA A 24 17.50 -21.11 -12.20
N GLN A 25 16.40 -21.02 -11.47
CA GLN A 25 15.88 -19.74 -11.01
C GLN A 25 17.06 -19.05 -10.32
N ASN A 26 17.49 -17.88 -10.81
CA ASN A 26 18.57 -17.14 -10.19
C ASN A 26 18.10 -16.77 -8.78
N ASN A 27 18.46 -17.58 -7.79
CA ASN A 27 18.10 -17.44 -6.37
C ASN A 27 18.80 -16.23 -5.71
N LEU A 28 19.28 -15.30 -6.50
CA LEU A 28 19.94 -14.09 -6.03
C LEU A 28 18.89 -12.99 -5.89
N PRO A 29 18.97 -12.19 -4.82
CA PRO A 29 18.14 -10.99 -4.73
C PRO A 29 18.39 -10.08 -5.94
N PRO A 30 17.40 -9.27 -6.33
CA PRO A 30 17.56 -8.34 -7.44
C PRO A 30 18.82 -7.48 -7.29
N GLU A 31 19.62 -7.32 -8.35
CA GLU A 31 20.89 -6.59 -8.25
C GLU A 31 20.73 -5.16 -7.71
N TRP A 32 19.63 -4.50 -8.05
CA TRP A 32 19.35 -3.15 -7.57
C TRP A 32 19.19 -3.04 -6.05
N SER A 33 18.81 -4.12 -5.37
CA SER A 33 18.58 -4.09 -3.92
C SER A 33 19.87 -4.20 -3.11
N LYS A 34 21.01 -4.49 -3.75
CA LYS A 34 22.31 -4.58 -3.08
C LYS A 34 22.88 -3.17 -2.89
N GLY A 35 23.23 -2.82 -1.65
CA GLY A 35 23.81 -1.50 -1.32
C GLY A 35 22.83 -0.33 -1.42
N VAL A 36 21.52 -0.63 -1.46
CA VAL A 36 20.45 0.37 -1.50
C VAL A 36 20.27 1.01 -0.12
N VAL A 37 20.01 2.32 -0.11
CA VAL A 37 19.64 3.10 1.07
C VAL A 37 18.12 3.26 1.06
N TRP A 38 17.47 2.60 2.01
CA TRP A 38 16.02 2.59 2.15
C TRP A 38 15.53 3.78 2.97
N TYR A 39 14.35 4.28 2.61
CA TYR A 39 13.55 5.19 3.42
C TYR A 39 12.15 4.62 3.61
N GLN A 40 11.82 4.23 4.83
CA GLN A 40 10.49 3.75 5.17
C GLN A 40 9.56 4.93 5.46
N ILE A 41 8.38 4.92 4.86
CA ILE A 41 7.36 5.94 5.02
C ILE A 41 6.10 5.29 5.59
N PHE A 42 5.60 5.85 6.68
CA PHE A 42 4.24 5.65 7.15
C PHE A 42 3.37 6.81 6.63
N PRO A 43 2.61 6.64 5.52
CA PRO A 43 2.06 7.76 4.76
C PRO A 43 1.23 8.72 5.61
N GLU A 44 0.37 8.17 6.47
CA GLU A 44 -0.55 8.90 7.37
C GLU A 44 0.17 9.90 8.30
N ARG A 45 1.48 9.74 8.53
CA ARG A 45 2.31 10.55 9.45
C ARG A 45 3.51 11.20 8.79
N PHE A 46 3.63 11.14 7.48
CA PHE A 46 4.81 11.68 6.80
C PHE A 46 4.65 13.14 6.38
N SER A 47 3.61 13.44 5.58
CA SER A 47 3.31 14.79 5.13
C SER A 47 1.87 14.84 4.64
N ASN A 48 1.09 15.81 5.11
CA ASN A 48 -0.22 16.14 4.55
C ASN A 48 0.00 17.04 3.32
N GLY A 49 -0.34 16.53 2.14
CA GLY A 49 -0.17 17.22 0.87
C GLY A 49 -1.47 17.74 0.28
N ASP A 50 -2.61 17.23 0.74
CA ASP A 50 -3.95 17.63 0.32
C ASP A 50 -4.95 17.55 1.49
N PRO A 51 -5.14 18.62 2.28
CA PRO A 51 -6.05 18.62 3.41
C PRO A 51 -7.53 18.37 3.05
N SER A 52 -7.89 18.41 1.76
CA SER A 52 -9.26 18.13 1.33
C SER A 52 -9.62 16.64 1.43
N ASN A 53 -8.62 15.75 1.51
CA ASN A 53 -8.80 14.31 1.65
C ASN A 53 -8.64 13.78 3.09
N ASP A 54 -8.44 14.69 4.05
CA ASP A 54 -8.21 14.37 5.45
C ASP A 54 -9.27 13.38 5.98
N PRO A 55 -8.86 12.29 6.67
CA PRO A 55 -9.78 11.27 7.15
C PRO A 55 -10.87 11.83 8.07
N LYS A 56 -12.09 11.34 7.90
CA LYS A 56 -13.25 11.62 8.75
C LYS A 56 -13.42 10.54 9.80
N VAL A 57 -14.27 10.82 10.80
CA VAL A 57 -14.59 9.84 11.84
C VAL A 57 -15.23 8.57 11.26
N SER A 58 -16.06 8.72 10.22
CA SER A 58 -16.71 7.62 9.50
C SER A 58 -15.73 6.68 8.80
N ASP A 59 -14.56 7.18 8.40
CA ASP A 59 -13.56 6.38 7.69
C ASP A 59 -12.88 5.38 8.63
N GLN A 60 -13.02 5.56 9.95
CA GLN A 60 -12.47 4.65 10.96
C GLN A 60 -13.40 3.46 11.27
N SER A 61 -14.55 3.38 10.60
CA SER A 61 -15.55 2.37 10.88
C SER A 61 -15.02 0.95 10.61
N GLY A 62 -14.87 0.15 11.67
CA GLY A 62 -14.31 -1.20 11.60
C GLY A 62 -12.83 -1.31 12.02
N ALA A 63 -12.16 -0.20 12.32
CA ALA A 63 -10.83 -0.22 12.92
C ALA A 63 -10.93 -0.27 14.45
N TYR A 64 -10.00 -0.95 15.12
CA TYR A 64 -9.82 -0.84 16.57
C TYR A 64 -9.59 0.62 16.99
N PRO A 65 -10.24 1.16 18.05
CA PRO A 65 -11.00 0.47 19.10
C PRO A 65 -12.50 0.33 18.81
N PHE A 66 -12.90 0.29 17.54
CA PHE A 66 -14.27 0.15 17.04
C PHE A 66 -15.18 1.31 17.46
N ASP A 67 -14.68 2.53 17.31
CA ASP A 67 -15.41 3.76 17.65
C ASP A 67 -15.24 4.86 16.58
N ASP A 68 -16.28 4.96 15.76
CA ASP A 68 -16.47 5.94 14.69
C ASP A 68 -17.50 7.03 15.07
N LYS A 69 -17.79 7.18 16.37
CA LYS A 69 -18.82 8.14 16.87
C LYS A 69 -18.28 9.18 17.84
N SER A 70 -17.29 8.84 18.66
CA SER A 70 -16.75 9.82 19.60
C SER A 70 -16.16 11.04 18.88
N PRO A 71 -16.16 12.23 19.53
CA PRO A 71 -15.50 13.42 19.02
C PRO A 71 -14.14 13.14 18.37
N PHE A 72 -13.97 13.71 17.19
CA PHE A 72 -12.81 13.50 16.33
C PHE A 72 -12.51 14.78 15.56
N GLN A 73 -11.22 15.02 15.36
CA GLN A 73 -10.67 15.97 14.39
C GLN A 73 -9.33 15.43 13.94
N ILE A 74 -8.79 16.03 12.88
CA ILE A 74 -7.39 15.84 12.53
C ILE A 74 -6.51 16.30 13.71
N HIS A 75 -5.63 15.40 14.11
CA HIS A 75 -4.72 15.59 15.21
C HIS A 75 -3.68 16.65 14.80
N PRO A 76 -3.43 17.66 15.66
CA PRO A 76 -2.48 18.70 15.33
C PRO A 76 -1.09 18.12 15.10
N TRP A 77 -0.42 18.52 14.02
CA TRP A 77 0.99 18.21 13.84
C TRP A 77 1.82 18.83 14.97
N THR A 78 2.92 18.17 15.37
CA THR A 78 3.86 18.62 16.42
C THR A 78 3.30 18.75 17.84
N SER A 79 2.05 18.35 18.09
CA SER A 79 1.51 18.23 19.45
C SER A 79 2.24 17.15 20.26
N ASP A 80 2.16 17.24 21.59
CA ASP A 80 2.63 16.18 22.48
C ASP A 80 1.81 14.90 22.25
N TRP A 81 2.52 13.85 21.85
CA TRP A 81 1.96 12.54 21.56
C TRP A 81 1.29 11.89 22.79
N TYR A 82 1.74 12.17 24.01
CA TYR A 82 1.18 11.56 25.22
C TYR A 82 0.14 12.43 25.92
N GLN A 83 -0.16 13.62 25.38
CA GLN A 83 -1.16 14.53 25.90
C GLN A 83 -2.50 14.39 25.18
N LEU A 84 -3.59 14.31 25.94
CA LEU A 84 -4.95 14.36 25.40
C LEU A 84 -5.28 15.76 24.88
N GLN A 85 -5.71 15.83 23.62
CA GLN A 85 -6.18 17.07 23.00
C GLN A 85 -7.59 17.43 23.49
N PRO A 86 -8.03 18.70 23.39
CA PRO A 86 -9.35 19.12 23.86
C PRO A 86 -10.52 18.32 23.28
N TYR A 87 -10.42 17.84 22.03
CA TYR A 87 -11.45 16.98 21.44
C TYR A 87 -11.44 15.55 22.02
N GLU A 88 -10.27 15.02 22.40
CA GLU A 88 -10.12 13.71 23.01
C GLU A 88 -10.67 13.74 24.45
N GLN A 89 -10.42 14.82 25.20
CA GLN A 89 -10.97 15.00 26.55
C GLN A 89 -12.50 14.95 26.57
N LYS A 90 -13.17 15.43 25.51
CA LYS A 90 -14.64 15.44 25.39
C LYS A 90 -15.26 14.05 25.29
N ASN A 91 -14.51 13.02 24.89
CA ASN A 91 -15.03 11.66 24.76
C ASN A 91 -14.90 10.82 26.05
N GLY A 92 -14.18 11.32 27.06
CA GLY A 92 -14.03 10.67 28.36
C GLY A 92 -13.20 9.37 28.34
N LYS A 93 -12.43 9.14 27.27
CA LYS A 93 -11.56 7.96 27.11
C LYS A 93 -10.11 8.30 27.45
N ASP A 94 -9.35 7.27 27.80
CA ASP A 94 -7.94 7.42 28.14
C ASP A 94 -7.07 7.66 26.89
N ILE A 95 -5.77 7.85 27.13
CA ILE A 95 -4.79 8.06 26.06
C ILE A 95 -4.71 6.85 25.13
N TYR A 96 -4.69 5.62 25.65
CA TYR A 96 -4.52 4.41 24.86
C TYR A 96 -5.64 4.19 23.85
N PHE A 97 -6.88 4.49 24.24
CA PHE A 97 -8.03 4.48 23.34
C PHE A 97 -7.86 5.50 22.20
N ASN A 98 -7.44 6.73 22.55
CA ASN A 98 -7.36 7.82 21.58
C ASN A 98 -6.17 7.68 20.63
N LEU A 99 -5.02 7.13 21.06
CA LEU A 99 -3.83 6.96 20.23
C LEU A 99 -4.11 6.22 18.91
N GLN A 100 -4.96 5.18 18.96
CA GLN A 100 -5.34 4.38 17.79
C GLN A 100 -6.26 5.14 16.82
N ARG A 101 -7.01 6.13 17.32
CA ARG A 101 -7.97 6.95 16.57
C ARG A 101 -7.34 8.20 15.96
N ARG A 102 -6.11 8.57 16.36
CA ARG A 102 -5.43 9.75 15.82
C ARG A 102 -5.16 9.61 14.33
N ARG A 103 -5.47 10.68 13.60
CA ARG A 103 -5.19 10.87 12.18
C ARG A 103 -4.59 12.25 12.00
N TYR A 104 -3.55 12.38 11.18
CA TYR A 104 -2.81 13.61 10.89
C TYR A 104 -3.00 14.06 9.43
N GLY A 105 -3.63 13.21 8.60
CA GLY A 105 -3.94 13.53 7.20
C GLY A 105 -2.75 13.39 6.27
N GLY A 106 -1.71 12.63 6.64
CA GLY A 106 -0.63 12.34 5.71
C GLY A 106 -1.13 11.48 4.53
N ASP A 107 -0.66 11.80 3.32
CA ASP A 107 -1.21 11.24 2.07
C ASP A 107 -0.14 11.03 0.98
N LEU A 108 -0.53 10.46 -0.17
CA LEU A 108 0.40 10.21 -1.29
C LEU A 108 0.89 11.49 -1.96
N GLN A 109 0.07 12.55 -2.02
CA GLN A 109 0.48 13.83 -2.60
C GLN A 109 1.57 14.48 -1.72
N GLY A 110 1.49 14.33 -0.40
CA GLY A 110 2.53 14.71 0.55
C GLY A 110 3.85 13.97 0.30
N ILE A 111 3.79 12.67 0.02
CA ILE A 111 4.98 11.90 -0.39
C ILE A 111 5.55 12.44 -1.69
N VAL A 112 4.72 12.65 -2.72
CA VAL A 112 5.14 13.22 -4.01
C VAL A 112 5.84 14.57 -3.81
N ASN A 113 5.29 15.45 -2.95
CA ASN A 113 5.84 16.77 -2.64
C ASN A 113 7.21 16.72 -1.94
N LYS A 114 7.58 15.57 -1.34
CA LYS A 114 8.81 15.39 -0.56
C LYS A 114 9.83 14.47 -1.23
N LEU A 115 9.60 14.01 -2.46
CA LEU A 115 10.55 13.13 -3.16
C LEU A 115 11.93 13.78 -3.34
N ASP A 116 12.00 15.10 -3.56
CA ASP A 116 13.29 15.81 -3.68
C ASP A 116 14.02 15.88 -2.33
N TYR A 117 13.29 16.01 -1.23
CA TYR A 117 13.84 15.93 0.13
C TYR A 117 14.37 14.52 0.42
N ILE A 118 13.61 13.47 0.05
CA ILE A 118 14.04 12.07 0.23
C ILE A 118 15.32 11.82 -0.57
N GLN A 119 15.34 12.22 -1.85
CA GLN A 119 16.48 12.03 -2.72
C GLN A 119 17.74 12.79 -2.25
N SER A 120 17.59 13.99 -1.69
CA SER A 120 18.74 14.80 -1.24
C SER A 120 19.51 14.16 -0.07
N MET A 121 18.90 13.24 0.67
CA MET A 121 19.56 12.43 1.71
C MET A 121 20.37 11.25 1.16
N GLY A 122 20.38 11.04 -0.17
CA GLY A 122 21.06 9.90 -0.81
C GLY A 122 20.25 8.60 -0.82
N VAL A 123 18.96 8.67 -0.47
CA VAL A 123 18.01 7.54 -0.57
C VAL A 123 17.82 7.16 -2.03
N ASN A 124 17.80 5.86 -2.31
CA ASN A 124 17.52 5.31 -3.64
C ASN A 124 16.44 4.22 -3.63
N ALA A 125 15.83 3.90 -2.49
CA ALA A 125 14.59 3.13 -2.45
C ALA A 125 13.64 3.56 -1.32
N ILE A 126 12.35 3.55 -1.60
CA ILE A 126 11.28 3.88 -0.67
C ILE A 126 10.50 2.61 -0.33
N TYR A 127 10.19 2.43 0.95
CA TYR A 127 9.26 1.40 1.43
C TYR A 127 8.04 2.10 2.02
N LEU A 128 6.85 1.88 1.45
CA LEU A 128 5.61 2.34 2.05
C LEU A 128 5.01 1.23 2.91
N THR A 129 4.62 1.57 4.14
CA THR A 129 3.63 0.76 4.88
C THR A 129 2.30 0.70 4.09
N PRO A 130 1.33 -0.15 4.48
CA PRO A 130 0.17 -0.43 3.64
C PRO A 130 -0.57 0.83 3.18
N ILE A 131 -0.97 0.85 1.90
CA ILE A 131 -1.70 1.96 1.27
C ILE A 131 -3.08 1.58 0.76
N PHE A 132 -3.43 0.29 0.82
CA PHE A 132 -4.70 -0.20 0.33
C PHE A 132 -5.85 0.19 1.26
N TRP A 133 -7.07 0.18 0.72
CA TRP A 133 -8.25 0.69 1.43
C TRP A 133 -8.49 -0.01 2.77
N SER A 134 -8.48 0.78 3.86
CA SER A 134 -8.49 0.29 5.24
C SER A 134 -8.93 1.35 6.26
N PRO A 135 -9.69 1.00 7.30
CA PRO A 135 -10.22 2.00 8.23
C PRO A 135 -9.19 2.49 9.28
N SER A 136 -8.16 1.69 9.58
CA SER A 136 -7.11 2.11 10.52
C SER A 136 -6.14 3.13 9.89
N SER A 137 -5.36 3.82 10.74
CA SER A 137 -4.27 4.67 10.26
C SER A 137 -3.12 3.86 9.65
N HIS A 138 -2.91 2.63 10.14
CA HIS A 138 -1.80 1.77 9.73
C HIS A 138 -2.12 0.89 8.53
N LYS A 139 -3.41 0.69 8.23
CA LYS A 139 -3.94 0.02 7.04
C LYS A 139 -3.56 -1.46 6.87
N TYR A 140 -3.26 -2.14 7.98
CA TYR A 140 -3.02 -3.60 7.98
C TYR A 140 -4.34 -4.40 7.99
N ASP A 141 -5.46 -3.74 8.26
CA ASP A 141 -6.82 -4.29 8.32
C ASP A 141 -7.59 -4.07 7.00
N ALA A 142 -6.96 -4.44 5.87
CA ALA A 142 -7.45 -4.10 4.53
C ALA A 142 -8.89 -4.57 4.25
N LEU A 143 -9.70 -3.67 3.69
CA LEU A 143 -11.05 -3.95 3.18
C LEU A 143 -11.03 -4.56 1.77
N CYS A 144 -10.00 -4.20 1.00
CA CYS A 144 -9.65 -4.78 -0.28
C CYS A 144 -8.21 -4.41 -0.65
N TYR A 145 -7.59 -5.15 -1.59
CA TYR A 145 -6.24 -4.83 -2.09
C TYR A 145 -6.22 -4.22 -3.49
N HIS A 146 -7.34 -4.21 -4.22
CA HIS A 146 -7.38 -3.70 -5.59
C HIS A 146 -7.59 -2.18 -5.68
N HIS A 147 -7.77 -1.51 -4.55
CA HIS A 147 -7.80 -0.05 -4.45
C HIS A 147 -6.86 0.47 -3.37
N VAL A 148 -6.19 1.58 -3.68
CA VAL A 148 -5.55 2.48 -2.73
C VAL A 148 -6.63 3.13 -1.86
N ASP A 149 -6.29 3.42 -0.62
CA ASP A 149 -7.20 4.07 0.30
C ASP A 149 -7.67 5.44 -0.21
N PRO A 150 -8.99 5.71 -0.23
CA PRO A 150 -9.53 6.99 -0.67
C PRO A 150 -8.96 8.20 0.06
N THR A 151 -8.62 8.09 1.37
CA THR A 151 -8.04 9.20 2.14
C THR A 151 -6.58 9.49 1.77
N PHE A 152 -6.00 8.72 0.84
CA PHE A 152 -4.69 8.96 0.28
C PHE A 152 -4.73 9.54 -1.15
N GLY A 153 -5.94 9.70 -1.72
CA GLY A 153 -6.22 10.32 -3.02
C GLY A 153 -6.92 11.67 -2.90
N SER A 154 -7.18 12.35 -4.00
CA SER A 154 -7.73 13.72 -4.00
C SER A 154 -9.27 13.82 -3.93
N ASP A 155 -9.98 12.70 -4.03
CA ASP A 155 -11.46 12.68 -4.02
C ASP A 155 -12.00 11.46 -3.28
N PRO A 156 -11.89 11.42 -1.94
CA PRO A 156 -12.26 10.22 -1.19
C PRO A 156 -13.73 9.80 -1.38
N LEU A 157 -14.64 10.78 -1.45
CA LEU A 157 -16.07 10.51 -1.62
C LEU A 157 -16.37 9.99 -3.03
N GLY A 158 -15.82 10.61 -4.07
CA GLY A 158 -15.98 10.14 -5.44
C GLY A 158 -15.42 8.74 -5.63
N ASP A 159 -14.24 8.46 -5.05
CA ASP A 159 -13.60 7.15 -5.10
C ASP A 159 -14.49 6.08 -4.45
N VAL A 160 -15.04 6.34 -3.26
CA VAL A 160 -15.97 5.42 -2.58
C VAL A 160 -17.24 5.17 -3.40
N GLU A 161 -17.82 6.19 -4.03
CA GLU A 161 -19.01 6.03 -4.87
C GLU A 161 -18.72 5.26 -6.17
N MET A 162 -17.50 5.33 -6.69
CA MET A 162 -17.07 4.53 -7.84
C MET A 162 -16.91 3.05 -7.45
N MET A 163 -16.19 2.76 -6.35
CA MET A 163 -15.92 1.40 -5.88
C MET A 163 -17.21 0.63 -5.53
N LYS A 164 -18.27 1.30 -5.05
CA LYS A 164 -19.58 0.67 -4.77
C LYS A 164 -20.26 0.04 -5.99
N LYS A 165 -19.89 0.45 -7.20
CA LYS A 165 -20.51 -0.04 -8.46
C LYS A 165 -19.87 -1.32 -8.96
N GLU A 166 -18.77 -1.74 -8.36
CA GLU A 166 -17.98 -2.88 -8.78
C GLU A 166 -18.50 -4.18 -8.18
N ASN A 167 -18.08 -5.28 -8.77
CA ASN A 167 -18.11 -6.58 -8.11
C ASN A 167 -16.66 -6.94 -7.73
N PRO A 168 -16.31 -7.05 -6.44
CA PRO A 168 -14.94 -7.28 -6.00
C PRO A 168 -14.39 -8.66 -6.44
N LEU A 169 -15.24 -9.58 -6.90
CA LEU A 169 -14.84 -10.88 -7.44
C LEU A 169 -14.66 -10.87 -8.97
N LYS A 170 -14.96 -9.76 -9.65
CA LYS A 170 -14.91 -9.62 -11.11
C LYS A 170 -14.00 -8.45 -11.52
N PRO A 171 -12.71 -8.69 -11.77
CA PRO A 171 -11.74 -7.64 -12.10
C PRO A 171 -12.11 -6.77 -13.30
N GLU A 172 -12.87 -7.31 -14.25
CA GLU A 172 -13.39 -6.56 -15.39
C GLU A 172 -14.38 -5.44 -15.02
N THR A 173 -14.89 -5.45 -13.79
CA THR A 173 -15.78 -4.40 -13.26
C THR A 173 -15.03 -3.33 -12.46
N TRP A 174 -13.75 -3.55 -12.16
CA TRP A 174 -12.96 -2.63 -11.34
C TRP A 174 -12.69 -1.31 -12.07
N VAL A 175 -12.68 -0.22 -11.33
CA VAL A 175 -12.43 1.13 -11.83
C VAL A 175 -11.09 1.66 -11.33
N TRP A 176 -10.55 2.65 -12.03
CA TRP A 176 -9.40 3.41 -11.54
C TRP A 176 -9.89 4.61 -10.74
N THR A 177 -9.65 4.61 -9.42
CA THR A 177 -9.97 5.73 -8.53
C THR A 177 -8.92 6.85 -8.64
N LYS A 178 -9.20 8.03 -8.08
CA LYS A 178 -8.21 9.12 -7.99
C LYS A 178 -7.03 8.72 -7.12
N ALA A 179 -7.26 8.00 -6.03
CA ALA A 179 -6.20 7.43 -5.20
C ALA A 179 -5.29 6.46 -5.97
N ASP A 180 -5.88 5.55 -6.76
CA ASP A 180 -5.12 4.59 -7.57
C ASP A 180 -4.24 5.29 -8.61
N LEU A 181 -4.81 6.27 -9.32
CA LEU A 181 -4.08 7.07 -10.32
C LEU A 181 -2.96 7.89 -9.67
N LEU A 182 -3.15 8.37 -8.45
CA LEU A 182 -2.11 9.08 -7.70
C LEU A 182 -0.97 8.14 -7.27
N ALA A 183 -1.26 6.89 -6.89
CA ALA A 183 -0.22 5.89 -6.63
C ALA A 183 0.60 5.57 -7.90
N LEU A 184 -0.05 5.46 -9.07
CA LEU A 184 0.67 5.33 -10.35
C LEU A 184 1.56 6.54 -10.65
N LYS A 185 1.08 7.75 -10.37
CA LYS A 185 1.88 8.98 -10.49
C LYS A 185 3.08 8.95 -9.54
N LEU A 186 2.90 8.52 -8.29
CA LEU A 186 3.98 8.38 -7.32
C LEU A 186 5.07 7.42 -7.84
N ILE A 187 4.69 6.23 -8.30
CA ILE A 187 5.63 5.24 -8.88
C ILE A 187 6.43 5.88 -10.02
N LYS A 188 5.76 6.60 -10.93
CA LYS A 188 6.41 7.28 -12.05
C LYS A 188 7.41 8.34 -11.58
N GLU A 189 7.05 9.15 -10.59
CA GLU A 189 7.91 10.22 -10.06
C GLU A 189 9.11 9.67 -9.26
N VAL A 190 8.95 8.54 -8.57
CA VAL A 190 10.05 7.81 -7.92
C VAL A 190 11.03 7.28 -8.97
N HIS A 191 10.53 6.60 -10.01
CA HIS A 191 11.39 6.05 -11.07
C HIS A 191 12.09 7.14 -11.89
N LYS A 192 11.45 8.29 -12.11
CA LYS A 192 12.09 9.46 -12.75
C LYS A 192 13.34 9.93 -12.00
N ARG A 193 13.37 9.72 -10.68
CA ARG A 193 14.50 10.03 -9.79
C ARG A 193 15.52 8.89 -9.68
N LYS A 194 15.37 7.83 -10.48
CA LYS A 194 16.20 6.60 -10.43
C LYS A 194 16.16 5.93 -9.05
N MET A 195 15.05 6.10 -8.33
CA MET A 195 14.80 5.43 -7.06
C MET A 195 13.86 4.24 -7.29
N TYR A 196 13.80 3.32 -6.33
CA TYR A 196 12.85 2.20 -6.30
C TYR A 196 11.74 2.47 -5.28
N ILE A 197 10.60 1.80 -5.45
CA ILE A 197 9.49 1.83 -4.49
C ILE A 197 8.98 0.40 -4.28
N ILE A 198 8.71 0.04 -3.03
CA ILE A 198 8.01 -1.19 -2.67
C ILE A 198 6.81 -0.85 -1.78
N PHE A 199 5.76 -1.67 -1.89
CA PHE A 199 4.56 -1.58 -1.07
C PHE A 199 4.50 -2.77 -0.11
N ASP A 200 3.98 -2.54 1.08
CA ASP A 200 3.69 -3.59 2.05
C ASP A 200 2.52 -4.47 1.58
N GLY A 201 2.72 -5.79 1.61
CA GLY A 201 1.74 -6.81 1.21
C GLY A 201 1.28 -7.61 2.43
N VAL A 202 0.14 -7.23 2.99
CA VAL A 202 -0.38 -7.83 4.24
C VAL A 202 -1.25 -9.04 3.93
N PHE A 203 -0.67 -10.17 3.51
CA PHE A 203 -1.47 -11.32 3.02
C PHE A 203 -1.93 -12.30 4.10
N ASN A 204 -1.49 -12.13 5.35
CA ASN A 204 -1.80 -13.07 6.43
C ASN A 204 -3.19 -12.86 7.05
N HIS A 205 -3.74 -11.65 6.96
CA HIS A 205 -5.02 -11.28 7.59
C HIS A 205 -5.70 -10.12 6.85
N LEU A 206 -6.98 -9.90 7.15
CA LEU A 206 -7.84 -8.87 6.56
C LEU A 206 -8.65 -8.16 7.64
N GLY A 207 -9.18 -6.98 7.31
CA GLY A 207 -10.06 -6.22 8.21
C GLY A 207 -11.41 -6.88 8.42
N VAL A 208 -12.06 -6.61 9.55
CA VAL A 208 -13.34 -7.21 9.93
C VAL A 208 -14.51 -6.84 8.99
N LYS A 209 -14.36 -5.75 8.23
CA LYS A 209 -15.35 -5.29 7.24
C LYS A 209 -14.95 -5.62 5.79
N ASN A 210 -13.93 -6.44 5.59
CA ASN A 210 -13.54 -6.88 4.25
C ASN A 210 -14.71 -7.64 3.58
N PHE A 211 -14.91 -7.41 2.28
CA PHE A 211 -16.04 -7.99 1.53
C PHE A 211 -16.09 -9.53 1.55
N ALA A 212 -14.94 -10.19 1.75
CA ALA A 212 -14.85 -11.65 1.84
C ALA A 212 -15.24 -12.20 3.23
N PHE A 213 -15.45 -11.34 4.24
CA PHE A 213 -15.88 -11.68 5.60
C PHE A 213 -17.26 -11.09 5.94
N PRO A 214 -18.35 -11.49 5.25
CA PRO A 214 -19.67 -10.88 5.40
C PRO A 214 -20.38 -11.16 6.74
N GLY A 215 -19.74 -11.86 7.69
CA GLY A 215 -20.39 -12.37 8.92
C GLY A 215 -20.03 -11.65 10.23
N CYS A 216 -19.23 -10.58 10.20
CA CYS A 216 -18.73 -9.90 11.40
C CYS A 216 -19.27 -8.46 11.60
N SER A 217 -20.36 -8.07 10.90
CA SER A 217 -20.99 -6.74 10.99
C SER A 217 -22.09 -6.65 12.03
#